data_AF-A0A916GZ12-F1
#
_entry.id   AF-A0A916GZ12-F1
#
_cell.length_a   1.000
_cell.length_b   1.000
_cell.length_c   1.000
_cell.angle_alpha   90.00
_cell.angle_beta   90.00
_cell.angle_gamma   90.00
#
_symmetry.space_group_name_H-M   'P 1'
#
loop_
_entity.id
_entity.type
_entity.pdbx_description
1 polymer ?
#
loop_
_entity_poly.entity_id
_entity_poly.type
_entity_poly.pdbx_seq_one_letter_code
_entity_poly.pdbx_strand_id
1 'polypeptide(L)' 'MPSFDIVSEVDKTEVKNAVEQTNKEVSTRFDFKGSDARVEQAELVL' A
#
# COMPACT_ATOMS: atom_id res chain seq x y z
N MET A 1 -25.84 28.63 -0.98
CA MET A 1 -26.11 27.18 -1.09
C MET A 1 -24.82 26.46 -0.81
N PRO A 2 -24.77 25.51 0.13
CA PRO A 2 -23.59 24.67 0.29
C PRO A 2 -23.49 23.66 -0.87
N SER A 3 -22.28 23.46 -1.37
CA SER A 3 -21.92 22.43 -2.36
C SER A 3 -20.69 21.66 -1.86
N PHE A 4 -20.48 20.47 -2.38
CA PHE A 4 -19.29 19.65 -2.11
C PHE A 4 -18.88 18.92 -3.38
N ASP A 5 -17.62 18.51 -3.43
CA ASP A 5 -17.02 17.84 -4.58
C ASP A 5 -17.00 16.32 -4.38
N ILE A 6 -17.25 15.57 -5.45
CA ILE A 6 -17.06 14.12 -5.50
C ILE A 6 -15.69 13.88 -6.13
N VAL A 7 -14.77 13.29 -5.35
CA VAL A 7 -13.41 12.99 -5.79
C VAL A 7 -13.09 11.51 -5.58
N SER A 8 -12.16 11.00 -6.37
CA SER A 8 -11.60 9.65 -6.23
C SER A 8 -10.12 9.78 -5.91
N GLU A 9 -9.81 10.17 -4.68
CA GLU A 9 -8.44 10.36 -4.18
C GLU A 9 -8.10 9.30 -3.13
N VAL A 10 -6.85 8.88 -3.13
CA VAL A 10 -6.30 7.95 -2.13
C VAL A 10 -5.31 8.68 -1.22
N ASP A 11 -5.40 8.43 0.08
CA ASP A 11 -4.46 8.97 1.06
C ASP A 11 -3.11 8.25 0.94
N LYS A 12 -2.07 9.02 0.61
CA LYS A 12 -0.71 8.50 0.42
C LYS A 12 -0.12 7.89 1.70
N THR A 13 -0.48 8.41 2.86
CA THR A 13 -0.03 7.89 4.16
C THR A 13 -0.64 6.51 4.41
N GLU A 14 -1.93 6.35 4.14
CA GLU A 14 -2.62 5.06 4.28
C GLU A 14 -2.07 4.03 3.31
N VAL A 15 -1.79 4.40 2.05
CA VAL A 15 -1.14 3.50 1.08
C VAL A 15 0.23 3.06 1.58
N LYS A 16 1.04 3.98 2.11
CA LYS A 16 2.36 3.66 2.66
C LYS A 16 2.24 2.68 3.84
N ASN A 17 1.33 2.95 4.78
CA ASN A 17 1.08 2.09 5.93
C ASN A 17 0.66 0.69 5.49
N ALA A 18 -0.21 0.58 4.48
CA ALA A 18 -0.64 -0.70 3.92
C ALA A 18 0.52 -1.49 3.29
N VAL A 19 1.42 -0.83 2.56
CA VAL A 19 2.62 -1.47 1.97
C VAL A 19 3.57 -1.97 3.06
N GLU A 20 3.82 -1.17 4.11
CA GLU A 20 4.65 -1.60 5.24
C GLU A 20 4.05 -2.80 5.98
N GLN A 21 2.73 -2.79 6.22
CA GLN A 21 2.03 -3.91 6.84
C GLN A 21 2.11 -5.18 5.98
N THR A 22 1.93 -5.05 4.67
CA THR A 22 2.04 -6.17 3.72
C THR A 22 3.43 -6.81 3.79
N ASN A 23 4.49 -6.00 3.81
CA ASN A 23 5.86 -6.53 3.93
C ASN A 23 6.11 -7.24 5.28
N LYS A 24 5.53 -6.75 6.38
CA LYS A 24 5.59 -7.45 7.68
C LYS A 24 4.94 -8.83 7.58
N GLU A 25 3.75 -8.92 7.00
CA GLU A 25 3.05 -10.20 6.84
C GLU A 25 3.83 -11.17 5.96
N VAL A 26 4.34 -10.72 4.82
CA VAL A 26 5.21 -11.50 3.92
C VAL A 26 6.41 -12.08 4.69
N SER A 27 7.04 -11.30 5.56
CA SER A 27 8.20 -11.78 6.35
C SER A 27 7.87 -12.91 7.33
N THR A 28 6.62 -12.97 7.82
CA THR A 28 6.18 -13.95 8.82
C THR A 28 5.60 -15.23 8.20
N ARG A 29 5.34 -15.20 6.90
CA ARG A 29 4.72 -16.28 6.16
C ARG A 29 5.73 -17.36 5.77
N PHE A 30 5.48 -18.60 6.20
CA PHE A 30 6.40 -19.72 6.00
C PHE A 30 6.59 -20.07 4.52
N ASP A 31 5.58 -19.87 3.69
CA ASP A 31 5.61 -20.12 2.25
C ASP A 31 6.53 -19.15 1.48
N PHE A 32 6.89 -17.99 2.07
CA PHE A 32 7.89 -17.07 1.53
C PHE A 32 9.29 -17.29 2.09
N LYS A 33 9.49 -18.27 2.98
CA LYS A 33 10.80 -18.51 3.62
C LYS A 33 11.87 -18.85 2.57
N GLY A 34 12.90 -18.01 2.50
CA GLY A 34 14.01 -18.16 1.54
C GLY A 34 13.75 -17.55 0.15
N SER A 35 12.59 -16.92 -0.05
CA SER A 35 12.29 -16.14 -1.26
C SER A 35 12.63 -14.66 -1.05
N ASP A 36 12.99 -13.95 -2.12
CA ASP A 36 13.19 -12.49 -2.14
C ASP A 36 11.86 -11.76 -2.42
N ALA A 37 10.80 -12.14 -1.70
CA ALA A 37 9.48 -11.55 -1.87
C ALA A 37 9.37 -10.21 -1.13
N ARG A 38 9.07 -9.14 -1.86
CA ARG A 38 8.87 -7.78 -1.33
C ARG A 38 7.86 -7.01 -2.15
N VAL A 39 7.14 -6.11 -1.49
CA VAL A 39 6.19 -5.19 -2.11
C VAL A 39 6.76 -3.78 -2.04
N GLU A 40 6.84 -3.11 -3.18
CA GLU A 40 7.35 -1.75 -3.30
C GLU A 40 6.26 -0.83 -3.88
N GLN A 41 6.17 0.38 -3.33
CA GLN A 41 5.30 1.41 -3.89
C GLN A 41 6.04 2.12 -5.02
N ALA A 42 5.64 1.85 -6.26
CA ALA A 42 6.12 2.60 -7.43
C ALA A 42 5.55 4.03 -7.42
N GLU A 43 6.18 4.93 -8.19
CA GLU A 43 5.63 6.26 -8.42
C GLU A 43 4.21 6.17 -8.98
N LEU A 44 3.31 7.01 -8.44
CA LEU A 44 1.93 7.09 -8.91
C LEU A 44 1.93 7.57 -10.36
N VAL A 45 1.72 6.64 -11.29
CA VAL A 45 1.42 6.97 -12.68
C VAL A 45 -0.07 7.30 -12.73
N LEU A 46 -0.39 8.60 -12.66
CA LEU A 46 -1.71 9.15 -12.90
C LEU A 46 -1.86 9.53 -14.37
#